data_AF-A0A2M7RPD6-F1
#
_entry.id   AF-A0A2M7RPD6-F1
#
_cell.length_a   1.000
_cell.length_b   1.000
_cell.length_c   1.000
_cell.angle_alpha   90.00
_cell.angle_beta   90.00
_cell.angle_gamma   90.00
#
_symmetry.space_group_name_H-M   'P 1'
#
loop_
_entity.id
_entity.type
_entity.pdbx_description
1 polymer ?
#
loop_
_entity_poly.entity_id
_entity_poly.type
_entity_poly.pdbx_seq_one_letter_code
_entity_poly.pdbx_strand_id
1 'polypeptide(L)'
;HIPILEPADSQECLDFIKLGFDISEKFGLPVIVRLTTRVAHQRSVVELGKFTPRADLGVVKFVPNKHQFVTMPPRVLEMHQELLDKIEKIREYAEKSEINKVQNKIESSKIGVIASGVGYLHAMEAMEMLGLDLPVLKLGFFYPLPEQKIKEFI
;
A
#
# COMPACT_ATOMS: atom_id res chain seq x y z
N HIS A 1 -2.66 -5.75 -13.73
CA HIS A 1 -2.10 -5.78 -12.37
C HIS A 1 -1.74 -4.37 -11.95
N ILE A 2 -2.38 -3.82 -10.91
CA ILE A 2 -2.15 -2.45 -10.44
C ILE A 2 -1.96 -2.50 -8.93
N PRO A 3 -0.83 -1.99 -8.37
CA PRO A 3 -0.62 -1.93 -6.94
C PRO A 3 -1.74 -1.19 -6.21
N ILE A 4 -2.14 -1.70 -5.05
CA ILE A 4 -3.24 -1.16 -4.26
C ILE A 4 -2.76 -0.94 -2.82
N LEU A 5 -2.86 0.31 -2.37
CA LEU A 5 -2.69 0.73 -0.99
C LEU A 5 -4.07 0.96 -0.36
N GLU A 6 -4.27 0.53 0.89
CA GLU A 6 -5.56 0.65 1.59
C GLU A 6 -5.39 1.30 2.98
N PRO A 7 -5.54 2.63 3.08
CA PRO A 7 -5.41 3.35 4.34
C PRO A 7 -6.61 3.13 5.28
N ALA A 8 -6.37 3.19 6.59
CA ALA A 8 -7.40 3.02 7.62
C ALA A 8 -7.97 4.32 8.18
N ASP A 9 -7.16 5.38 8.23
CA ASP A 9 -7.51 6.67 8.84
C ASP A 9 -7.08 7.87 7.98
N SER A 10 -7.41 9.10 8.42
CA SER A 10 -7.03 10.31 7.68
C SER A 10 -5.51 10.54 7.63
N GLN A 11 -4.75 10.06 8.62
CA GLN A 11 -3.29 10.18 8.63
C GLN A 11 -2.68 9.25 7.57
N GLU A 12 -3.10 8.00 7.54
CA GLU A 12 -2.66 7.05 6.52
C GLU A 12 -3.10 7.46 5.12
N CYS A 13 -4.25 8.12 4.95
CA CYS A 13 -4.60 8.71 3.66
C CYS A 13 -3.53 9.71 3.19
N LEU A 14 -3.06 10.59 4.07
CA LEU A 14 -2.00 11.54 3.75
C LEU A 14 -0.69 10.82 3.39
N ASP A 15 -0.30 9.85 4.21
CA ASP A 15 0.98 9.17 4.07
C ASP A 15 1.00 8.20 2.89
N PHE A 16 -0.09 7.47 2.65
CA PHE A 16 -0.20 6.50 1.56
C PHE A 16 -0.33 7.20 0.19
N ILE A 17 -0.84 8.43 0.14
CA ILE A 17 -0.83 9.21 -1.10
C ILE A 17 0.61 9.58 -1.49
N LYS A 18 1.42 10.05 -0.52
CA LYS A 18 2.84 10.32 -0.76
C LYS A 18 3.57 9.06 -1.21
N LEU A 19 3.37 7.96 -0.48
CA LEU A 19 3.95 6.65 -0.81
C LEU A 19 3.49 6.14 -2.19
N GLY A 20 2.23 6.37 -2.55
CA GLY A 20 1.68 6.00 -3.86
C GLY A 20 2.40 6.70 -5.01
N PHE A 21 2.73 7.98 -4.85
CA PHE A 21 3.58 8.69 -5.82
C PHE A 21 4.98 8.08 -5.88
N ASP A 22 5.63 7.83 -4.74
CA ASP A 22 6.97 7.25 -4.70
C ASP A 22 7.03 5.88 -5.39
N ILE A 23 6.05 5.01 -5.13
CA ILE A 23 5.93 3.70 -5.79
C ILE A 23 5.68 3.89 -7.29
N SER A 24 4.79 4.81 -7.67
CA SER A 24 4.46 5.05 -9.07
C SER A 24 5.68 5.53 -9.87
N GLU A 25 6.43 6.49 -9.33
CA GLU A 25 7.64 7.02 -9.94
C GLU A 25 8.76 5.97 -9.98
N LYS A 26 8.91 5.15 -8.91
CA LYS A 26 9.94 4.11 -8.83
C LYS A 26 9.73 2.96 -9.81
N PHE A 27 8.49 2.50 -10.01
CA PHE A 27 8.18 1.32 -10.82
C PHE A 27 7.54 1.64 -12.17
N GLY A 28 7.17 2.90 -12.41
CA GLY A 28 6.51 3.34 -13.64
C GLY A 28 5.18 2.63 -13.87
N LEU A 29 4.38 2.49 -12.80
CA LEU A 29 3.03 1.92 -12.83
C LEU A 29 2.06 2.86 -12.10
N PRO A 30 0.78 2.92 -12.49
CA PRO A 30 -0.22 3.58 -11.67
C PRO A 30 -0.37 2.84 -10.34
N VAL A 31 -0.74 3.57 -9.28
CA VAL A 31 -1.04 3.00 -7.96
C VAL A 31 -2.45 3.44 -7.57
N ILE A 32 -3.25 2.51 -7.04
CA ILE A 32 -4.57 2.81 -6.50
C ILE A 32 -4.44 2.99 -4.99
N VAL A 33 -4.86 4.14 -4.49
CA VAL A 33 -5.15 4.32 -3.06
C VAL A 33 -6.64 4.08 -2.87
N ARG A 34 -7.00 2.90 -2.37
CA ARG A 34 -8.38 2.45 -2.23
C ARG A 34 -8.96 2.95 -0.91
N LEU A 35 -9.96 3.82 -0.99
CA LEU A 35 -10.70 4.28 0.18
C LEU A 35 -12.02 3.51 0.34
N THR A 36 -12.44 3.31 1.59
CA THR A 36 -13.82 2.91 1.91
C THR A 36 -14.65 4.14 2.23
N THR A 37 -15.98 4.04 2.15
CA THR A 37 -16.90 5.15 2.48
C THR A 37 -16.61 5.73 3.87
N ARG A 38 -16.36 4.88 4.87
CA ARG A 38 -16.05 5.35 6.23
C ARG A 38 -14.77 6.18 6.27
N VAL A 39 -13.74 5.78 5.53
CA VAL A 39 -12.45 6.47 5.47
C VAL A 39 -12.56 7.79 4.69
N ALA A 40 -13.36 7.82 3.63
CA ALA A 40 -13.58 9.03 2.84
C ALA A 40 -14.38 10.11 3.60
N HIS A 41 -15.27 9.70 4.51
CA HIS A 41 -16.16 10.61 5.24
C HIS A 41 -15.71 10.95 6.68
N GLN A 42 -14.60 10.38 7.16
CA GLN A 42 -14.06 10.73 8.48
C GLN A 42 -13.14 11.96 8.41
N ARG A 43 -12.97 12.62 9.56
CA ARG A 43 -12.04 13.73 9.76
C ARG A 43 -11.29 13.51 11.06
N SER A 44 -9.98 13.68 11.05
CA SER A 44 -9.14 13.74 12.24
C SER A 44 -8.06 14.81 12.05
N VAL A 45 -7.43 15.20 13.15
CA VAL A 45 -6.17 15.96 13.08
C VAL A 45 -5.10 15.07 12.45
N VAL A 46 -4.23 15.64 11.63
CA VAL A 46 -3.13 14.94 10.97
C VAL A 46 -1.81 15.70 11.17
N GLU A 47 -0.72 14.96 11.22
CA GLU A 47 0.64 15.48 11.23
C GLU A 47 1.15 15.57 9.79
N LEU A 48 1.38 16.80 9.31
CA LEU A 48 1.80 17.04 7.93
C LEU A 48 3.25 16.60 7.65
N GLY A 49 4.07 16.51 8.70
CA GLY A 49 5.50 16.31 8.61
C GLY A 49 6.22 17.52 8.01
N LYS A 50 7.49 17.33 7.60
CA LYS A 50 8.25 18.37 6.90
C LYS A 50 7.75 18.49 5.47
N PHE A 51 7.46 19.72 5.04
CA PHE A 51 7.23 20.00 3.63
C PHE A 51 8.57 19.96 2.89
N THR A 52 8.73 18.97 2.02
CA THR A 52 9.86 18.92 1.07
C THR A 52 9.38 19.52 -0.23
N PRO A 53 9.85 20.72 -0.64
CA PRO A 53 9.53 21.27 -1.94
C PRO A 53 9.89 20.25 -3.01
N ARG A 54 9.01 20.01 -3.99
CA ARG A 54 9.37 19.18 -5.13
C ARG A 54 10.58 19.81 -5.82
N ALA A 55 11.51 18.97 -6.28
CA ALA A 55 12.65 19.45 -7.05
C ALA A 55 12.14 20.31 -8.23
N ASP A 56 12.75 21.49 -8.43
CA ASP A 56 12.48 22.28 -9.62
C ASP A 56 13.03 21.51 -10.84
N LEU A 57 12.11 20.91 -11.59
CA LEU A 57 12.44 20.16 -12.81
C LEU A 57 12.71 21.10 -14.00
N GLY A 58 12.55 22.42 -13.82
CA GLY A 58 12.62 23.41 -14.88
C GLY A 58 11.58 23.14 -15.97
N VAL A 59 11.93 23.50 -17.22
CA VAL A 59 11.08 23.24 -18.38
C VAL A 59 11.20 21.76 -18.79
N VAL A 60 10.20 20.96 -18.41
CA VAL A 60 10.10 19.56 -18.84
C VAL A 60 9.61 19.51 -20.29
N LYS A 61 10.45 19.02 -21.20
CA LYS A 61 10.06 18.78 -22.60
C LYS A 61 9.32 17.44 -22.70
N PHE A 62 8.18 17.44 -23.37
CA PHE A 62 7.49 16.20 -23.71
C PHE A 62 8.33 15.41 -24.74
N VAL A 63 8.78 14.22 -24.35
CA VAL A 63 9.48 13.29 -25.23
C VAL A 63 8.55 12.11 -25.51
N PRO A 64 8.03 11.96 -26.75
CA PRO A 64 7.12 10.86 -27.07
C PRO A 64 7.83 9.51 -26.93
N ASN A 65 7.29 8.61 -26.10
CA ASN A 65 7.78 7.24 -25.97
C ASN A 65 6.74 6.23 -26.49
N LYS A 66 6.77 5.98 -27.80
CA LYS A 66 5.83 5.03 -28.43
C LYS A 66 5.97 3.61 -27.85
N HIS A 67 7.20 3.18 -27.54
CA HIS A 67 7.45 1.85 -26.98
C HIS A 67 6.80 1.64 -25.60
N GLN A 68 6.64 2.71 -24.83
CA GLN A 68 5.99 2.69 -23.52
C GLN A 68 4.46 2.61 -23.62
N PHE A 69 3.85 3.29 -24.59
CA PHE A 69 2.40 3.52 -24.62
C PHE A 69 1.65 2.78 -25.75
N VAL A 70 2.34 2.26 -26.76
CA VAL A 70 1.71 1.51 -27.87
C VAL A 70 1.60 0.04 -27.50
N THR A 71 0.38 -0.43 -27.26
CA THR A 71 0.05 -1.79 -26.80
C THR A 71 -0.33 -2.75 -27.93
N MET A 72 0.17 -2.53 -29.15
CA MET A 72 -0.16 -3.37 -30.32
C MET A 72 0.76 -4.59 -30.42
N PRO A 73 0.31 -5.72 -31.02
CA PRO A 73 1.18 -6.86 -31.29
C PRO A 73 2.40 -6.46 -32.15
N PRO A 74 3.61 -7.00 -31.89
CA PRO A 74 3.95 -8.01 -30.88
C PRO A 74 4.26 -7.44 -29.47
N ARG A 75 4.40 -6.12 -29.33
CA ARG A 75 4.82 -5.41 -28.09
C ARG A 75 3.96 -5.75 -26.87
N VAL A 76 2.68 -6.04 -27.06
CA VAL A 76 1.76 -6.40 -25.96
C VAL A 76 2.24 -7.58 -25.11
N LEU A 77 2.92 -8.57 -25.72
CA LEU A 77 3.44 -9.74 -25.00
C LEU A 77 4.61 -9.36 -24.08
N GLU A 78 5.53 -8.56 -24.61
CA GLU A 78 6.66 -8.02 -23.85
C GLU A 78 6.18 -7.10 -22.71
N MET A 79 5.18 -6.24 -22.97
CA MET A 79 4.58 -5.37 -21.94
C MET A 79 3.96 -6.18 -20.80
N HIS A 80 3.34 -7.32 -21.12
CA HIS A 80 2.76 -8.18 -20.10
C HIS A 80 3.85 -8.81 -19.23
N GLN A 81 4.94 -9.31 -19.83
CA GLN A 81 6.10 -9.82 -19.08
C GLN A 81 6.72 -8.74 -18.19
N GLU A 82 6.99 -7.54 -18.74
CA GLU A 82 7.51 -6.40 -17.98
C GLU A 82 6.60 -6.02 -16.81
N LEU A 83 5.28 -6.09 -17.00
CA LEU A 83 4.32 -5.83 -15.93
C LEU A 83 4.44 -6.86 -14.81
N LEU A 84 4.52 -8.15 -15.14
CA LEU A 84 4.67 -9.22 -14.14
C LEU A 84 5.98 -9.07 -13.35
N ASP A 85 7.09 -8.78 -14.04
CA ASP A 85 8.39 -8.55 -13.40
C ASP A 85 8.35 -7.35 -12.45
N LYS A 86 7.64 -6.28 -12.83
CA LYS A 86 7.42 -5.11 -11.97
C LYS A 86 6.57 -5.46 -10.75
N ILE A 87 5.51 -6.26 -10.92
CA ILE A 87 4.66 -6.70 -9.81
C ILE A 87 5.46 -7.54 -8.81
N GLU A 88 6.37 -8.39 -9.27
CA GLU A 88 7.25 -9.16 -8.38
C GLU A 88 8.14 -8.24 -7.53
N LYS A 89 8.78 -7.25 -8.16
CA LYS A 89 9.60 -6.25 -7.44
C LYS A 89 8.78 -5.42 -6.46
N ILE A 90 7.51 -5.15 -6.76
CA ILE A 90 6.59 -4.45 -5.85
C ILE A 90 6.16 -5.38 -4.71
N ARG A 91 6.02 -6.69 -4.94
CA ARG A 91 5.77 -7.67 -3.86
C ARG A 91 6.92 -7.65 -2.87
N GLU A 92 8.17 -7.75 -3.35
CA GLU A 92 9.35 -7.64 -2.49
C GLU A 92 9.40 -6.31 -1.70
N TYR A 93 8.97 -5.22 -2.34
CA TYR A 93 8.84 -3.93 -1.67
C TYR A 93 7.74 -3.95 -0.59
N ALA A 94 6.59 -4.57 -0.87
CA ALA A 94 5.48 -4.72 0.07
C ALA A 94 5.86 -5.58 1.29
N GLU A 95 6.64 -6.65 1.10
CA GLU A 95 7.17 -7.47 2.21
C GLU A 95 7.99 -6.62 3.19
N LYS A 96 8.81 -5.70 2.68
CA LYS A 96 9.68 -4.84 3.49
C LYS A 96 9.01 -3.56 3.97
N SER A 97 7.78 -3.29 3.53
CA SER A 97 7.11 -2.02 3.83
C SER A 97 6.61 -1.95 5.27
N GLU A 98 6.86 -0.82 5.92
CA GLU A 98 6.41 -0.50 7.29
C GLU A 98 4.89 -0.35 7.40
N ILE A 99 4.19 -0.17 6.26
CA ILE A 99 2.73 -0.07 6.27
C ILE A 99 2.04 -1.41 6.54
N ASN A 100 2.77 -2.52 6.34
CA ASN A 100 2.35 -3.86 6.73
C ASN A 100 2.95 -4.17 8.09
N LYS A 101 2.18 -3.94 9.16
CA LYS A 101 2.68 -3.98 10.55
C LYS A 101 1.97 -5.03 11.38
N VAL A 102 2.75 -5.76 12.18
CA VAL A 102 2.23 -6.65 13.24
C VAL A 102 2.18 -5.88 14.55
N GLN A 103 1.02 -5.86 15.18
CA GLN A 103 0.80 -5.35 16.53
C GLN A 103 0.60 -6.50 17.51
N ASN A 104 0.89 -6.22 18.79
CA ASN A 104 0.72 -7.14 19.91
C ASN A 104 1.34 -8.50 19.61
N LYS A 105 2.67 -8.50 19.36
CA LYS A 105 3.43 -9.73 19.07
C LYS A 105 3.40 -10.66 20.29
N ILE A 106 2.43 -11.57 20.29
CA ILE A 106 2.26 -12.61 21.31
C ILE A 106 2.76 -13.91 20.68
N GLU A 107 3.88 -14.44 21.19
CA GLU A 107 4.59 -15.59 20.61
C GLU A 107 3.77 -16.90 20.60
N SER A 108 2.70 -16.98 21.39
CA SER A 108 1.95 -18.22 21.61
C SER A 108 0.42 -18.07 21.58
N SER A 109 -0.09 -17.14 20.76
CA SER A 109 -1.54 -17.03 20.56
C SER A 109 -2.08 -18.09 19.61
N LYS A 110 -3.23 -18.69 19.95
CA LYS A 110 -3.98 -19.60 19.06
C LYS A 110 -4.88 -18.87 18.07
N ILE A 111 -5.09 -17.58 18.26
CA ILE A 111 -5.99 -16.74 17.47
C ILE A 111 -5.23 -15.47 17.08
N GLY A 112 -5.27 -15.11 15.81
CA GLY A 112 -4.73 -13.85 15.30
C GLY A 112 -5.73 -13.18 14.36
N VAL A 113 -5.59 -11.87 14.20
CA VAL A 113 -6.44 -11.07 13.32
C VAL A 113 -5.61 -10.50 12.17
N ILE A 114 -6.06 -10.70 10.93
CA ILE A 114 -5.51 -10.02 9.76
C ILE A 114 -6.59 -9.08 9.23
N ALA A 115 -6.25 -7.79 9.10
CA ALA A 115 -7.20 -6.78 8.66
C ALA A 115 -6.52 -5.67 7.84
N SER A 116 -7.28 -5.01 6.97
CA SER A 116 -6.86 -3.83 6.20
C SER A 116 -7.85 -2.68 6.39
N GLY A 117 -7.41 -1.47 6.04
CA GLY A 117 -8.25 -0.28 6.06
C GLY A 117 -8.99 -0.07 7.38
N VAL A 118 -10.24 0.39 7.31
CA VAL A 118 -11.05 0.66 8.51
C VAL A 118 -11.37 -0.60 9.34
N GLY A 119 -11.36 -1.78 8.73
CA GLY A 119 -11.60 -3.05 9.42
C GLY A 119 -10.54 -3.32 10.50
N TYR A 120 -9.30 -2.86 10.28
CA TYR A 120 -8.25 -2.91 11.29
C TYR A 120 -8.60 -2.04 12.52
N LEU A 121 -9.12 -0.83 12.33
CA LEU A 121 -9.50 0.03 13.47
C LEU A 121 -10.66 -0.56 14.26
N HIS A 122 -11.65 -1.14 13.58
CA HIS A 122 -12.76 -1.82 14.25
C HIS A 122 -12.29 -3.06 15.04
N ALA A 123 -11.32 -3.81 14.52
CA ALA A 123 -10.73 -4.91 15.26
C ALA A 123 -10.02 -4.43 16.52
N MET A 124 -9.21 -3.36 16.43
CA MET A 124 -8.53 -2.76 17.58
C MET A 124 -9.51 -2.28 18.65
N GLU A 125 -10.55 -1.55 18.26
CA GLU A 125 -11.61 -1.06 19.17
C GLU A 125 -12.35 -2.23 19.85
N ALA A 126 -12.70 -3.28 19.09
CA ALA A 126 -13.36 -4.46 19.65
C ALA A 126 -12.48 -5.22 20.65
N MET A 127 -11.18 -5.33 20.39
CA MET A 127 -10.24 -5.97 21.33
C MET A 127 -10.13 -5.19 22.63
N GLU A 128 -10.04 -3.85 22.56
CA GLU A 128 -10.02 -2.99 23.75
C GLU A 128 -11.31 -3.15 24.58
N MET A 129 -12.48 -3.09 23.93
CA MET A 129 -13.77 -3.25 24.61
C MET A 129 -13.96 -4.60 25.28
N LEU A 130 -13.40 -5.66 24.69
CA LEU A 130 -13.49 -7.03 25.21
C LEU A 130 -12.37 -7.38 26.18
N GLY A 131 -11.39 -6.49 26.38
CA GLY A 131 -10.18 -6.77 27.19
C GLY A 131 -9.35 -7.91 26.62
N LEU A 132 -9.34 -8.07 25.29
CA LEU A 132 -8.58 -9.10 24.59
C LEU A 132 -7.23 -8.54 24.13
N ASP A 133 -6.19 -9.35 24.28
CA ASP A 133 -4.87 -9.07 23.71
C ASP A 133 -4.53 -10.18 22.72
N LEU A 134 -4.63 -9.87 21.42
CA LEU A 134 -4.39 -10.80 20.32
C LEU A 134 -3.39 -10.19 19.34
N PRO A 135 -2.55 -11.00 18.67
CA PRO A 135 -1.70 -10.52 17.60
C PRO A 135 -2.55 -10.06 16.41
N VAL A 136 -2.17 -8.92 15.83
CA VAL A 136 -2.87 -8.31 14.70
C VAL A 136 -1.90 -7.97 13.58
N LEU A 137 -2.09 -8.51 12.39
CA LEU A 137 -1.40 -8.06 11.18
C LEU A 137 -2.28 -7.06 10.44
N LYS A 138 -1.84 -5.80 10.41
CA LYS A 138 -2.42 -4.78 9.55
C LYS A 138 -1.78 -4.84 8.17
N LEU A 139 -2.60 -4.97 7.14
CA LEU A 139 -2.18 -4.88 5.74
C LEU A 139 -2.44 -3.47 5.21
N GLY A 140 -1.38 -2.76 4.82
CA GLY A 140 -1.46 -1.48 4.09
C GLY A 140 -1.32 -1.66 2.57
N PHE A 141 -0.58 -2.69 2.14
CA PHE A 141 -0.62 -3.17 0.75
C PHE A 141 -1.68 -4.26 0.61
N PHE A 142 -2.71 -3.98 -0.20
CA PHE A 142 -3.72 -4.99 -0.54
C PHE A 142 -3.33 -5.78 -1.80
N TYR A 143 -2.59 -5.16 -2.72
CA TYR A 143 -2.04 -5.84 -3.89
C TYR A 143 -0.72 -5.21 -4.33
N PRO A 144 0.32 -6.00 -4.66
CA PRO A 144 0.47 -7.41 -4.32
C PRO A 144 0.48 -7.63 -2.80
N LEU A 145 0.04 -8.81 -2.35
CA LEU A 145 0.04 -9.15 -0.93
C LEU A 145 1.46 -9.50 -0.44
N PRO A 146 1.80 -9.13 0.81
CA PRO A 146 3.05 -9.55 1.45
C PRO A 146 2.92 -10.99 1.98
N GLU A 147 3.05 -11.96 1.07
CA GLU A 147 2.88 -13.39 1.36
C GLU A 147 3.82 -13.92 2.45
N GLN A 148 5.06 -13.45 2.51
CA GLN A 148 6.02 -13.90 3.54
C GLN A 148 5.61 -13.36 4.91
N LYS A 149 5.28 -12.07 5.03
CA LYS A 149 4.76 -11.51 6.30
C LYS A 149 3.47 -12.20 6.77
N ILE A 150 2.58 -12.56 5.85
CA ILE A 150 1.35 -13.29 6.18
C ILE A 150 1.69 -14.71 6.67
N LYS A 151 2.62 -15.42 6.01
CA LYS A 151 3.06 -16.76 6.42
C LYS A 151 3.80 -16.77 7.75
N GLU A 152 4.59 -15.75 8.05
CA GLU A 152 5.27 -15.62 9.34
C GLU A 152 4.30 -15.30 10.49
N PHE A 153 3.13 -14.76 10.16
CA PHE A 153 2.09 -14.42 11.13
C PHE A 153 1.14 -15.59 11.48
N ILE A 154 0.95 -16.53 10.54
CA ILE A 154 0.07 -17.71 10.70
C ILE A 154 0.87 -18.89 11.23
#